data_AF-H1S6V5-F1
#
_entry.id   AF-H1S6V5-F1
#
_cell.length_a   1.000
_cell.length_b   1.000
_cell.length_c   1.000
_cell.angle_alpha   90.00
_cell.angle_beta   90.00
_cell.angle_gamma   90.00
#
_symmetry.space_group_name_H-M   'P 1'
#
loop_
_entity.id
_entity.type
_entity.pdbx_description
1 polymer ?
#
loop_
_entity_poly.entity_id
_entity_poly.type
_entity_poly.pdbx_seq_one_letter_code
_entity_poly.pdbx_strand_id
1 'polypeptide(L)'
;MFNVKTGSELTVNSPLEVQLVRDDRPLSAGSLAGQTGQLGNPSYFYVCRPDGWEFNGDMCLLSKRGLAIALAATVRLVNGTCSTPDQSVVLPAMALHKLTGTGSTGGQSGTRRFELRFNNCPPGYARVGYTLTPIGGPAPAFAGALPVPGGSTAKGVAIQITDSNGTPAMFNQRLPLSAYSTSTGGTYSIPMTARYIQTEATVTPGTISGMMSVLMDYQ
;
A
#
# COMPACT_ATOMS: atom_id res chain seq x y z
N MET A 1 -14.67 8.51 -39.56
CA MET A 1 -14.30 8.00 -40.90
C MET A 1 -12.97 8.64 -41.27
N PHE A 2 -11.87 7.89 -41.25
CA PHE A 2 -10.56 8.43 -41.62
C PHE A 2 -10.43 8.40 -43.14
N ASN A 3 -10.43 9.55 -43.81
CA ASN A 3 -10.20 9.67 -45.26
C ASN A 3 -8.71 9.49 -45.55
N VAL A 4 -8.27 8.25 -45.78
CA VAL A 4 -6.86 7.95 -46.07
C VAL A 4 -6.71 7.59 -47.55
N LYS A 5 -5.91 8.38 -48.30
CA LYS A 5 -5.54 8.03 -49.68
C LYS A 5 -4.60 6.82 -49.69
N THR A 6 -4.79 5.91 -50.64
CA THR A 6 -3.93 4.73 -50.85
C THR A 6 -2.47 5.18 -51.02
N GLY A 7 -1.54 4.62 -50.24
CA GLY A 7 -0.12 4.98 -50.26
C GLY A 7 0.34 6.04 -49.24
N SER A 8 -0.57 6.69 -48.52
CA SER A 8 -0.22 7.67 -47.46
C SER A 8 0.15 6.97 -46.15
N GLU A 9 1.12 7.47 -45.39
CA GLU A 9 1.36 7.03 -44.02
C GLU A 9 0.28 7.61 -43.09
N LEU A 10 -0.40 6.75 -42.33
CA LEU A 10 -1.36 7.14 -41.31
C LEU A 10 -0.63 7.11 -39.97
N THR A 11 -0.26 8.27 -39.47
CA THR A 11 0.36 8.41 -38.14
C THR A 11 -0.73 8.59 -37.10
N VAL A 12 -0.83 7.65 -36.15
CA VAL A 12 -1.71 7.78 -34.98
C VAL A 12 -0.88 8.35 -33.83
N ASN A 13 -1.16 9.60 -33.44
CA ASN A 13 -0.44 10.31 -32.37
C ASN A 13 -1.18 10.30 -31.02
N SER A 14 -2.23 9.50 -30.90
CA SER A 14 -3.01 9.36 -29.67
C SER A 14 -2.55 8.15 -28.87
N PRO A 15 -2.46 8.23 -27.53
CA PRO A 15 -2.18 7.07 -26.71
C PRO A 15 -3.33 6.05 -26.83
N LEU A 16 -2.99 4.78 -27.00
CA LEU A 16 -3.92 3.67 -26.87
C LEU A 16 -3.89 3.19 -25.42
N GLU A 17 -5.06 3.12 -24.78
CA GLU A 17 -5.22 2.59 -23.43
C GLU A 17 -5.86 1.21 -23.47
N VAL A 18 -5.30 0.26 -22.72
CA VAL A 18 -5.90 -1.05 -22.50
C VAL A 18 -6.15 -1.19 -21.00
N GLN A 19 -7.41 -1.41 -20.63
CA GLN A 19 -7.82 -1.62 -19.25
C GLN A 19 -8.26 -3.07 -19.04
N LEU A 20 -7.79 -3.70 -17.96
CA LEU A 20 -8.39 -4.92 -17.46
C LEU A 20 -9.59 -4.54 -16.58
N VAL A 21 -10.79 -4.93 -17.02
CA VAL A 21 -12.02 -4.73 -16.27
C VAL A 21 -12.46 -6.07 -15.71
N ARG A 22 -12.68 -6.12 -14.40
CA ARG A 22 -13.25 -7.29 -13.73
C ARG A 22 -14.77 -7.30 -13.95
N ASP A 23 -15.30 -8.48 -14.28
CA ASP A 23 -16.74 -8.74 -14.30
C ASP A 23 -17.16 -9.65 -13.13
N ASP A 24 -18.38 -10.19 -13.20
CA ASP A 24 -18.99 -11.04 -12.19
C ASP A 24 -18.45 -12.48 -12.16
N ARG A 25 -17.62 -12.86 -13.14
CA ARG A 25 -17.08 -14.22 -13.22
C ARG A 25 -16.01 -14.45 -12.14
N PRO A 26 -15.85 -15.70 -11.68
CA PRO A 26 -14.72 -16.07 -10.84
C PRO A 26 -13.40 -15.75 -11.53
N LEU A 27 -12.44 -15.20 -10.78
CA LEU A 27 -11.12 -14.93 -11.32
C LEU A 27 -10.42 -16.26 -11.65
N SER A 28 -9.82 -16.34 -12.83
CA SER A 28 -8.98 -17.46 -13.25
C SER A 28 -7.55 -16.99 -13.51
N ALA A 29 -6.58 -17.75 -13.00
CA ALA A 29 -5.19 -17.59 -13.44
C ALA A 29 -5.05 -18.07 -14.89
N GLY A 30 -4.08 -17.53 -15.62
CA GLY A 30 -3.84 -17.95 -17.00
C GLY A 30 -3.29 -16.84 -17.89
N SER A 31 -3.03 -17.20 -19.15
CA SER A 31 -2.56 -16.25 -20.14
C SER A 31 -3.66 -15.24 -20.49
N LEU A 32 -3.29 -13.97 -20.59
CA LEU A 32 -4.09 -12.93 -21.23
C LEU A 32 -3.88 -12.91 -22.74
N ALA A 33 -3.14 -13.83 -23.35
CA ALA A 33 -3.01 -13.88 -24.80
C ALA A 33 -4.32 -14.32 -25.45
N GLY A 34 -4.67 -13.67 -26.56
CA GLY A 34 -5.79 -14.09 -27.40
C GLY A 34 -5.60 -15.52 -27.90
N GLN A 35 -6.69 -16.20 -28.21
CA GLN A 35 -6.67 -17.53 -28.82
C GLN A 35 -7.52 -17.55 -30.09
N THR A 36 -7.47 -16.47 -30.88
CA THR A 36 -8.33 -16.33 -32.05
C THR A 36 -7.81 -17.16 -33.22
N GLY A 37 -8.64 -18.07 -33.73
CA GLY A 37 -8.35 -18.92 -34.89
C GLY A 37 -7.58 -20.21 -34.57
N GLN A 38 -7.55 -21.16 -35.53
CA GLN A 38 -6.95 -22.49 -35.36
C GLN A 38 -5.42 -22.48 -35.14
N LEU A 39 -4.75 -21.34 -35.37
CA LEU A 39 -3.30 -21.17 -35.23
C LEU A 39 -2.89 -20.42 -33.95
N GLY A 40 -3.84 -20.07 -33.07
CA GLY A 40 -3.55 -19.47 -31.77
C GLY A 40 -3.01 -18.03 -31.84
N ASN A 41 -3.67 -17.15 -32.62
CA ASN A 41 -3.22 -15.76 -32.71
C ASN A 41 -3.43 -15.01 -31.37
N PRO A 42 -2.38 -14.42 -30.77
CA PRO A 42 -2.47 -13.75 -29.46
C PRO A 42 -3.14 -12.37 -29.49
N SER A 43 -3.54 -11.90 -30.67
CA SER A 43 -4.07 -10.54 -30.87
C SER A 43 -5.57 -10.46 -30.58
N TYR A 44 -5.99 -9.42 -29.86
CA TYR A 44 -7.40 -9.12 -29.57
C TYR A 44 -8.02 -8.15 -30.58
N PHE A 45 -7.22 -7.20 -31.06
CA PHE A 45 -7.69 -6.13 -31.92
C PHE A 45 -6.73 -5.95 -33.10
N TYR A 46 -7.31 -5.70 -34.27
CA TYR A 46 -6.57 -5.33 -35.46
C TYR A 46 -7.07 -3.98 -35.95
N VAL A 47 -6.12 -3.10 -36.29
CA VAL A 47 -6.39 -1.83 -36.95
C VAL A 47 -5.70 -1.90 -38.30
N CYS A 48 -6.50 -2.02 -39.36
CA CYS A 48 -5.98 -2.10 -40.72
C CYS A 48 -6.64 -1.02 -41.59
N ARG A 49 -6.00 -0.73 -42.71
CA ARG A 49 -6.59 0.19 -43.69
C ARG A 49 -7.61 -0.55 -44.54
N PRO A 50 -8.83 -0.01 -44.70
CA PRO A 50 -9.79 -0.56 -45.64
C PRO A 50 -9.22 -0.48 -47.05
N ASP A 51 -9.42 -1.51 -47.85
CA ASP A 51 -9.29 -1.39 -49.30
C ASP A 51 -10.63 -1.00 -49.95
N GLY A 52 -10.60 -0.67 -51.24
CA GLY A 52 -11.78 -0.14 -51.96
C GLY A 52 -12.96 -1.11 -52.07
N TRP A 53 -12.86 -2.33 -51.54
CA TRP A 53 -13.89 -3.37 -51.60
C TRP A 53 -14.42 -3.77 -50.21
N GLU A 54 -13.86 -3.22 -49.13
CA GLU A 54 -14.23 -3.54 -47.74
C GLU A 54 -15.28 -2.54 -47.20
N PHE A 55 -16.31 -3.06 -46.55
CA PHE A 55 -17.34 -2.26 -45.89
C PHE A 55 -16.95 -1.97 -44.43
N ASN A 56 -17.56 -0.94 -43.83
CA ASN A 56 -17.41 -0.70 -42.40
C ASN A 56 -17.86 -1.93 -41.60
N GLY A 57 -16.93 -2.59 -40.91
CA GLY A 57 -17.19 -3.77 -40.08
C GLY A 57 -16.46 -5.04 -40.52
N ASP A 58 -15.79 -5.02 -41.68
CA ASP A 58 -15.01 -6.17 -42.15
C ASP A 58 -13.75 -6.40 -41.29
N MET A 59 -13.44 -7.67 -41.00
CA MET A 59 -12.25 -8.06 -40.25
C MET A 59 -11.00 -7.94 -41.13
N CYS A 60 -9.86 -7.57 -40.54
CA CYS A 60 -8.59 -7.51 -41.25
C CYS A 60 -8.19 -8.87 -41.85
N LEU A 61 -8.08 -8.96 -43.18
CA LEU A 61 -7.55 -10.15 -43.84
C LEU A 61 -6.04 -10.31 -43.60
N LEU A 62 -5.57 -11.56 -43.53
CA LEU A 62 -4.16 -11.92 -43.25
C LEU A 62 -3.12 -11.30 -44.19
N SER A 63 -3.53 -10.85 -45.38
CA SER A 63 -2.67 -10.21 -46.38
C SER A 63 -2.49 -8.69 -46.19
N LYS A 64 -3.17 -8.08 -45.20
CA LYS A 64 -3.15 -6.64 -44.97
C LYS A 64 -2.05 -6.23 -44.01
N ARG A 65 -1.46 -5.05 -44.26
CA ARG A 65 -0.57 -4.37 -43.32
C ARG A 65 -1.43 -3.56 -42.34
N GLY A 66 -1.29 -3.85 -41.06
CA GLY A 66 -2.04 -3.19 -39.99
C GLY A 66 -1.30 -3.28 -38.65
N LEU A 67 -1.89 -2.64 -37.64
CA LEU A 67 -1.46 -2.76 -36.25
C LEU A 67 -2.28 -3.87 -35.58
N ALA A 68 -1.62 -4.71 -34.79
CA ALA A 68 -2.28 -5.69 -33.94
C ALA A 68 -1.99 -5.36 -32.47
N ILE A 69 -3.00 -5.46 -31.62
CA ILE A 69 -2.85 -5.35 -30.17
C ILE A 69 -2.93 -6.77 -29.59
N ALA A 70 -1.77 -7.30 -29.21
CA ALA A 70 -1.63 -8.57 -28.52
C ALA A 70 -1.26 -8.33 -27.06
N LEU A 71 -1.92 -9.06 -26.16
CA LEU A 71 -1.56 -9.10 -24.76
C LEU A 71 -0.71 -10.36 -24.52
N ALA A 72 0.35 -10.23 -23.72
CA ALA A 72 1.29 -11.34 -23.48
C ALA A 72 1.54 -11.59 -21.99
N ALA A 73 0.70 -11.04 -21.11
CA ALA A 73 0.83 -11.17 -19.67
C ALA A 73 0.10 -12.43 -19.15
N THR A 74 0.53 -12.92 -17.99
CA THR A 74 -0.12 -14.03 -17.29
C THR A 74 -0.74 -13.54 -16.00
N VAL A 75 -2.04 -13.76 -15.82
CA VAL A 75 -2.75 -13.52 -14.56
C VAL A 75 -2.32 -14.55 -13.53
N ARG A 76 -1.86 -14.06 -12.38
CA ARG A 76 -1.66 -14.85 -11.16
C ARG A 76 -2.66 -14.37 -10.12
N LEU A 77 -3.30 -15.30 -9.44
CA LEU A 77 -4.20 -14.99 -8.34
C LEU A 77 -3.43 -15.08 -7.03
N VAL A 78 -3.49 -14.02 -6.25
CA VAL A 78 -3.04 -14.02 -4.87
C VAL A 78 -4.28 -14.16 -3.99
N ASN A 79 -4.31 -15.20 -3.17
CA ASN A 79 -5.45 -15.49 -2.30
C ASN A 79 -5.17 -15.01 -0.88
N GLY A 80 -6.07 -14.21 -0.32
CA GLY A 80 -5.98 -13.66 1.03
C GLY A 80 -5.06 -12.44 1.13
N THR A 81 -4.94 -11.93 2.36
CA THR A 81 -4.09 -10.80 2.75
C THR A 81 -3.35 -11.16 4.03
N CYS A 82 -2.39 -10.33 4.45
CA CYS A 82 -1.86 -10.44 5.80
C CYS A 82 -2.96 -10.13 6.83
N SER A 83 -2.85 -10.71 8.03
CA SER A 83 -3.64 -10.35 9.21
C SER A 83 -2.79 -9.59 10.21
N THR A 84 -3.27 -8.44 10.68
CA THR A 84 -2.62 -7.62 11.70
C THR A 84 -3.52 -7.55 12.94
N PRO A 85 -3.21 -8.28 14.02
CA PRO A 85 -4.07 -8.31 15.20
C PRO A 85 -4.01 -6.99 15.97
N ASP A 86 -5.15 -6.61 16.55
CA ASP A 86 -5.21 -5.48 17.48
C ASP A 86 -4.36 -5.77 18.72
N GLN A 87 -3.71 -4.72 19.24
CA GLN A 87 -2.84 -4.83 20.41
C GLN A 87 -3.04 -3.66 21.35
N SER A 88 -3.17 -3.97 22.64
CA SER A 88 -3.11 -2.98 23.72
C SER A 88 -1.72 -2.98 24.35
N VAL A 89 -1.06 -1.82 24.37
CA VAL A 89 0.27 -1.64 24.95
C VAL A 89 0.15 -0.77 26.20
N VAL A 90 0.27 -1.40 27.37
CA VAL A 90 0.22 -0.71 28.65
C VAL A 90 1.61 -0.20 29.02
N LEU A 91 1.79 1.12 29.10
CA LEU A 91 3.01 1.73 29.60
C LEU A 91 3.05 1.64 31.13
N PRO A 92 4.23 1.44 31.74
CA PRO A 92 4.38 1.53 33.18
C PRO A 92 4.01 2.93 33.70
N ALA A 93 3.49 2.99 34.92
CA ALA A 93 3.36 4.26 35.64
C ALA A 93 4.75 4.81 35.97
N MET A 94 4.90 6.13 35.95
CA MET A 94 6.18 6.79 36.15
C MET A 94 6.03 8.08 36.95
N ALA A 95 7.04 8.38 37.77
CA ALA A 95 7.11 9.62 38.52
C ALA A 95 7.44 10.84 37.63
N LEU A 96 6.78 11.96 37.89
CA LEU A 96 6.86 13.18 37.08
C LEU A 96 8.28 13.75 36.94
N HIS A 97 9.09 13.67 38.00
CA HIS A 97 10.46 14.22 38.02
C HIS A 97 11.41 13.58 36.98
N LYS A 98 11.01 12.48 36.33
CA LYS A 98 11.75 11.87 35.22
C LYS A 98 11.61 12.65 33.91
N LEU A 99 10.58 13.50 33.81
CA LEU A 99 10.40 14.44 32.70
C LEU A 99 11.12 15.73 33.08
N THR A 100 12.30 15.94 32.50
CA THR A 100 13.26 16.99 32.87
C THR A 100 13.22 18.20 31.94
N GLY A 101 12.17 18.36 31.14
CA GLY A 101 12.03 19.45 30.16
C GLY A 101 11.37 18.99 28.86
N THR A 102 10.91 19.95 28.06
CA THR A 102 10.30 19.71 26.74
C THR A 102 11.19 18.82 25.87
N GLY A 103 10.63 17.75 25.31
CA GLY A 103 11.34 16.74 24.53
C GLY A 103 12.03 15.64 25.35
N SER A 104 12.10 15.78 26.68
CA SER A 104 12.58 14.70 27.56
C SER A 104 11.60 13.52 27.56
N THR A 105 12.14 12.34 27.85
CA THR A 105 11.37 11.11 27.93
C THR A 105 11.47 10.51 29.33
N GLY A 106 10.55 9.61 29.64
CA GLY A 106 10.53 8.92 30.93
C GLY A 106 11.68 7.95 31.22
N GLY A 107 12.71 7.92 30.36
CA GLY A 107 13.74 6.88 30.35
C GLY A 107 13.10 5.48 30.30
N GLN A 108 13.78 4.50 30.90
CA GLN A 108 13.28 3.12 30.87
C GLN A 108 12.13 2.87 31.84
N SER A 109 11.94 3.73 32.84
CA SER A 109 10.79 3.67 33.76
C SER A 109 9.46 4.02 33.09
N GLY A 110 9.48 4.71 31.95
CA GLY A 110 8.30 5.14 31.21
C GLY A 110 8.19 4.52 29.82
N THR A 111 8.88 3.39 29.59
CA THR A 111 9.06 2.77 28.27
C THR A 111 8.52 1.34 28.25
N ARG A 112 7.84 0.97 27.16
CA ARG A 112 7.36 -0.39 26.90
C ARG A 112 7.71 -0.82 25.47
N ARG A 113 8.38 -1.97 25.34
CA ARG A 113 8.60 -2.61 24.03
C ARG A 113 7.37 -3.42 23.62
N PHE A 114 7.09 -3.43 22.33
CA PHE A 114 6.02 -4.20 21.71
C PHE A 114 6.41 -4.55 20.26
N GLU A 115 5.59 -5.35 19.59
CA GLU A 115 5.81 -5.68 18.18
C GLU A 115 4.55 -5.37 17.38
N LEU A 116 4.73 -4.89 16.16
CA LEU A 116 3.69 -4.97 15.13
C LEU A 116 3.77 -6.36 14.51
N ARG A 117 2.64 -7.06 14.39
CA ARG A 117 2.59 -8.42 13.86
C ARG A 117 1.83 -8.46 12.54
N PHE A 118 2.45 -9.07 11.54
CA PHE A 118 1.89 -9.26 10.21
C PHE A 118 1.85 -10.77 9.94
N ASN A 119 0.72 -11.39 10.23
CA ASN A 119 0.56 -12.84 10.23
C ASN A 119 0.04 -13.34 8.89
N ASN A 120 0.49 -14.53 8.49
CA ASN A 120 -0.06 -15.30 7.37
C ASN A 120 -0.13 -14.49 6.06
N CYS A 121 0.88 -13.67 5.78
CA CYS A 121 1.00 -12.97 4.51
C CYS A 121 1.19 -14.00 3.39
N PRO A 122 0.29 -14.06 2.38
CA PRO A 122 0.40 -15.04 1.31
C PRO A 122 1.58 -14.70 0.39
N PRO A 123 2.17 -15.68 -0.31
CA PRO A 123 3.11 -15.43 -1.39
C PRO A 123 2.40 -14.78 -2.59
N GLY A 124 3.18 -14.23 -3.51
CA GLY A 124 2.72 -13.78 -4.83
C GLY A 124 2.45 -12.29 -4.96
N TYR A 125 2.44 -11.52 -3.87
CA TYR A 125 2.53 -10.06 -3.98
C TYR A 125 3.92 -9.67 -4.46
N ALA A 126 4.01 -8.68 -5.34
CA ALA A 126 5.27 -8.03 -5.68
C ALA A 126 5.81 -7.25 -4.47
N ARG A 127 4.91 -6.69 -3.64
CA ARG A 127 5.28 -6.10 -2.35
C ARG A 127 4.15 -6.16 -1.33
N VAL A 128 4.56 -6.15 -0.06
CA VAL A 128 3.71 -5.81 1.07
C VAL A 128 4.30 -4.58 1.77
N GLY A 129 3.45 -3.59 2.05
CA GLY A 129 3.81 -2.41 2.83
C GLY A 129 2.79 -2.16 3.94
N TYR A 130 3.13 -1.21 4.82
CA TYR A 130 2.25 -0.75 5.87
C TYR A 130 2.41 0.74 6.11
N THR A 131 1.35 1.37 6.60
CA THR A 131 1.33 2.77 7.03
C THR A 131 0.86 2.84 8.46
N LEU A 132 1.56 3.61 9.30
CA LEU A 132 1.14 3.91 10.66
C LEU A 132 0.36 5.21 10.67
N THR A 133 -0.91 5.17 11.07
CA THR A 133 -1.80 6.35 11.06
C THR A 133 -2.25 6.67 12.49
N PRO A 134 -1.83 7.79 13.07
CA PRO A 134 -2.28 8.22 14.39
C PRO A 134 -3.78 8.52 14.39
N ILE A 135 -4.46 8.17 15.48
CA ILE A 135 -5.90 8.36 15.69
C ILE A 135 -6.09 9.27 16.91
N GLY A 136 -7.13 10.12 16.87
CA GLY A 136 -7.55 10.92 18.01
C GLY A 136 -7.29 12.43 17.89
N GLY A 137 -7.01 12.93 16.69
CA GLY A 137 -6.92 14.36 16.40
C GLY A 137 -5.54 14.81 15.94
N PRO A 138 -5.20 16.11 16.10
CA PRO A 138 -3.91 16.64 15.70
C PRO A 138 -2.77 16.03 16.54
N ALA A 139 -1.72 15.59 15.86
CA ALA A 139 -0.53 15.09 16.54
C ALA A 139 0.26 16.25 17.18
N PRO A 140 0.92 16.01 18.34
CA PRO A 140 1.86 16.99 18.91
C PRO A 140 3.00 17.30 17.93
N ALA A 141 3.67 18.44 18.11
CA ALA A 141 4.84 18.85 17.32
C ALA A 141 6.11 18.06 17.67
N PHE A 142 5.98 16.75 17.89
CA PHE A 142 7.06 15.81 18.16
C PHE A 142 6.92 14.61 17.23
N ALA A 143 7.98 14.28 16.50
CA ALA A 143 7.98 13.13 15.60
C ALA A 143 7.59 11.85 16.37
N GLY A 144 6.75 11.00 15.76
CA GLY A 144 6.28 9.76 16.37
C GLY A 144 5.36 9.93 17.58
N ALA A 145 4.99 11.15 17.99
CA ALA A 145 4.05 11.37 19.09
C ALA A 145 2.60 11.18 18.65
N LEU A 146 1.85 10.39 19.40
CA LEU A 146 0.43 10.14 19.17
C LEU A 146 -0.40 11.33 19.64
N PRO A 147 -1.54 11.63 18.96
CA PRO A 147 -2.57 12.50 19.49
C PRO A 147 -3.04 12.01 20.86
N VAL A 148 -3.35 12.97 21.73
CA VAL A 148 -3.89 12.70 23.06
C VAL A 148 -5.41 12.88 23.00
N PRO A 149 -6.20 11.79 23.11
CA PRO A 149 -7.65 11.87 23.01
C PRO A 149 -8.25 12.53 24.26
N GLY A 150 -9.43 13.13 24.12
CA GLY A 150 -10.10 13.96 25.13
C GLY A 150 -10.47 13.27 26.47
N GLY A 151 -10.29 11.95 26.59
CA GLY A 151 -10.43 11.22 27.86
C GLY A 151 -9.16 11.17 28.72
N SER A 152 -8.03 11.68 28.23
CA SER A 152 -6.78 11.75 28.99
C SER A 152 -6.80 12.95 29.94
N THR A 153 -6.35 12.76 31.18
CA THR A 153 -6.30 13.81 32.21
C THR A 153 -4.91 14.41 32.39
N ALA A 154 -3.86 13.71 31.95
CA ALA A 154 -2.50 14.25 31.93
C ALA A 154 -2.38 15.37 30.89
N LYS A 155 -1.58 16.40 31.19
CA LYS A 155 -1.30 17.53 30.29
C LYS A 155 0.20 17.74 30.14
N GLY A 156 0.63 18.29 29.00
CA GLY A 156 2.05 18.52 28.71
C GLY A 156 2.86 17.26 28.44
N VAL A 157 2.21 16.13 28.17
CA VAL A 157 2.85 14.84 27.89
C VAL A 157 2.07 14.11 26.78
N ALA A 158 2.79 13.36 25.95
CA ALA A 158 2.24 12.48 24.92
C ALA A 158 2.89 11.09 24.98
N ILE A 159 2.33 10.13 24.23
CA ILE A 159 2.96 8.83 23.98
C ILE A 159 3.70 8.92 22.64
N GLN A 160 5.00 8.65 22.64
CA GLN A 160 5.83 8.56 21.45
C GLN A 160 6.08 7.10 21.09
N ILE A 161 5.90 6.78 19.80
CA ILE A 161 6.26 5.50 19.20
C ILE A 161 7.61 5.65 18.51
N THR A 162 8.51 4.70 18.75
CA THR A 162 9.83 4.62 18.12
C THR A 162 10.13 3.20 17.65
N ASP A 163 11.14 3.04 16.80
CA ASP A 163 11.75 1.75 16.53
C ASP A 163 12.55 1.23 17.76
N SER A 164 13.23 0.09 17.60
CA SER A 164 14.10 -0.50 18.62
C SER A 164 15.33 0.35 18.98
N ASN A 165 15.75 1.24 18.11
CA ASN A 165 16.91 2.13 18.28
C ASN A 165 16.53 3.49 18.89
N GLY A 166 15.23 3.75 19.08
CA GLY A 166 14.71 5.02 19.59
C GLY A 166 14.42 6.06 18.52
N THR A 167 14.49 5.70 17.23
CA THR A 167 14.10 6.54 16.10
C THR A 167 12.59 6.71 16.07
N PRO A 168 12.04 7.93 16.06
CA PRO A 168 10.60 8.13 16.02
C PRO A 168 9.93 7.47 14.81
N ALA A 169 8.74 6.90 15.03
CA ALA A 169 7.94 6.32 13.97
C ALA A 169 7.54 7.38 12.93
N MET A 170 7.64 7.01 11.66
CA MET A 170 7.18 7.84 10.55
C MET A 170 5.69 7.57 10.30
N PHE A 171 4.85 8.52 10.70
CA PHE A 171 3.41 8.43 10.50
C PHE A 171 2.99 8.90 9.11
N ASN A 172 1.89 8.31 8.61
CA ASN A 172 1.28 8.63 7.31
C ASN A 172 2.24 8.49 6.11
N GLN A 173 3.25 7.63 6.26
CA GLN A 173 4.17 7.26 5.21
C GLN A 173 4.08 5.77 4.92
N ARG A 174 4.24 5.42 3.64
CA ARG A 174 4.20 4.04 3.17
C ARG A 174 5.53 3.37 3.43
N LEU A 175 5.59 2.48 4.41
CA LEU A 175 6.78 1.76 4.82
C LEU A 175 6.80 0.35 4.20
N PRO A 176 7.96 -0.12 3.73
CA PRO A 176 8.06 -1.48 3.22
C PRO A 176 8.07 -2.50 4.36
N LEU A 177 7.38 -3.62 4.18
CA LEU A 177 7.63 -4.82 4.98
C LEU A 177 8.82 -5.57 4.37
N SER A 178 10.03 -5.07 4.63
CA SER A 178 11.25 -5.49 3.92
C SER A 178 11.59 -6.98 4.03
N ALA A 179 11.15 -7.64 5.11
CA ALA A 179 11.35 -9.07 5.30
C ALA A 179 10.37 -9.95 4.49
N TYR A 180 9.37 -9.35 3.84
CA TYR A 180 8.37 -10.08 3.07
C TYR A 180 9.01 -10.88 1.92
N SER A 181 8.65 -12.16 1.84
CA SER A 181 9.08 -13.06 0.76
C SER A 181 7.97 -13.23 -0.26
N THR A 182 8.23 -12.79 -1.49
CA THR A 182 7.27 -12.91 -2.59
C THR A 182 7.04 -14.37 -3.01
N SER A 183 8.01 -15.25 -2.76
CA SER A 183 7.95 -16.67 -3.16
C SER A 183 7.25 -17.55 -2.13
N THR A 184 7.45 -17.29 -0.84
CA THR A 184 6.94 -18.15 0.24
C THR A 184 5.86 -17.49 1.09
N GLY A 185 5.73 -16.17 1.05
CA GLY A 185 4.98 -15.43 2.06
C GLY A 185 5.58 -15.63 3.46
N GLY A 186 4.77 -15.42 4.50
CA GLY A 186 5.18 -15.71 5.87
C GLY A 186 4.48 -14.87 6.94
N THR A 187 5.05 -14.93 8.14
CA THR A 187 4.67 -14.10 9.29
C THR A 187 5.86 -13.25 9.69
N TYR A 188 5.61 -11.98 9.97
CA TYR A 188 6.65 -10.99 10.24
C TYR A 188 6.30 -10.17 11.47
N SER A 189 7.34 -9.74 12.19
CA SER A 189 7.22 -8.80 13.29
C SER A 189 8.15 -7.61 13.10
N ILE A 190 7.69 -6.43 13.53
CA ILE A 190 8.49 -5.21 13.56
C ILE A 190 8.57 -4.75 15.02
N PRO A 191 9.76 -4.77 15.65
CA PRO A 191 9.92 -4.36 17.03
C PRO A 191 9.81 -2.85 17.16
N MET A 192 8.95 -2.42 18.08
CA MET A 192 8.64 -1.03 18.36
C MET A 192 8.74 -0.75 19.85
N THR A 193 8.78 0.52 20.19
CA THR A 193 8.84 1.01 21.56
C THR A 193 7.82 2.13 21.73
N ALA A 194 7.03 2.08 22.80
CA ALA A 194 6.18 3.17 23.25
C ALA A 194 6.78 3.80 24.51
N ARG A 195 6.88 5.12 24.56
CA ARG A 195 7.42 5.86 25.72
C ARG A 195 6.72 7.20 25.93
N TYR A 196 6.74 7.72 27.15
CA TYR A 196 6.28 9.09 27.38
C TYR A 196 7.25 10.12 26.80
N ILE A 197 6.73 11.21 26.26
CA ILE A 197 7.49 12.41 25.85
C ILE A 197 6.83 13.67 26.42
N GLN A 198 7.63 14.54 27.05
CA GLN A 198 7.15 15.82 27.55
C GLN A 198 6.96 16.81 26.38
N THR A 199 5.75 17.34 26.21
CA THR A 199 5.40 18.23 25.10
C THR A 199 5.35 19.70 25.49
N GLU A 200 5.21 20.01 26.78
CA GLU A 200 5.13 21.36 27.32
C GLU A 200 6.05 21.55 28.53
N ALA A 201 6.35 22.80 28.91
CA ALA A 201 7.23 23.10 30.03
C ALA A 201 6.69 22.59 31.38
N THR A 202 5.37 22.56 31.54
CA THR A 202 4.69 22.07 32.73
C THR A 202 3.90 20.82 32.40
N VAL A 203 4.05 19.78 33.23
CA VAL A 203 3.32 18.52 33.08
C VAL A 203 2.35 18.37 34.26
N THR A 204 1.09 18.11 33.95
CA THR A 204 0.09 17.75 34.98
C THR A 204 -0.01 16.23 35.06
N PRO A 205 0.20 15.62 36.25
CA PRO A 205 -0.02 14.19 36.43
C PRO A 205 -1.45 13.76 36.10
N GLY A 206 -1.60 12.57 35.55
CA GLY A 206 -2.90 12.02 35.20
C GLY A 206 -2.78 10.76 34.36
N THR A 207 -3.90 10.36 33.76
CA THR A 207 -3.99 9.27 32.80
C THR A 207 -3.76 9.79 31.38
N ILE A 208 -3.10 8.98 30.56
CA ILE A 208 -2.91 9.26 29.15
C ILE A 208 -3.12 7.99 28.34
N SER A 209 -3.74 8.16 27.17
CA SER A 209 -3.88 7.12 26.17
C SER A 209 -3.49 7.68 24.81
N GLY A 210 -3.28 6.79 23.85
CA GLY A 210 -2.98 7.14 22.47
C GLY A 210 -3.37 5.96 21.58
N MET A 211 -3.63 6.24 20.31
CA MET A 211 -4.05 5.22 19.36
C MET A 211 -3.41 5.48 18.00
N MET A 212 -3.05 4.40 17.31
CA MET A 212 -2.70 4.42 15.89
C MET A 212 -3.28 3.18 15.22
N SER A 213 -3.67 3.30 13.96
CA SER A 213 -3.96 2.16 13.11
C SER A 213 -2.75 1.77 12.27
N VAL A 214 -2.72 0.50 11.88
CA VAL A 214 -1.78 -0.03 10.89
C VAL A 214 -2.58 -0.35 9.63
N LEU A 215 -2.31 0.39 8.56
CA LEU A 215 -2.95 0.16 7.27
C LEU A 215 -2.02 -0.65 6.38
N MET A 216 -2.48 -1.81 5.90
CA MET A 216 -1.72 -2.64 4.97
C MET A 216 -1.90 -2.19 3.53
N ASP A 217 -0.84 -2.31 2.74
CA ASP A 217 -0.86 -2.08 1.31
C ASP A 217 -0.17 -3.22 0.54
N TYR A 218 -0.67 -3.49 -0.66
CA TYR A 218 -0.24 -4.62 -1.49
C TYR A 218 0.02 -4.13 -2.91
N GLN A 219 1.05 -4.67 -3.55
CA GLN A 219 1.32 -4.52 -5.00
C GLN A 219 1.65 -5.87 -5.60
#